data_AF-A0A4R9QB27-F1
#
_entry.id   AF-A0A4R9QB27-F1
#
_cell.length_a   1.000
_cell.length_b   1.000
_cell.length_c   1.000
_cell.angle_alpha   90.00
_cell.angle_beta   90.00
_cell.angle_gamma   90.00
#
_symmetry.space_group_name_H-M   'P 1'
#
loop_
_entity.id
_entity.type
_entity.pdbx_description
1 polymer ?
#
loop_
_entity_poly.entity_id
_entity_poly.type
_entity_poly.pdbx_seq_one_letter_code
_entity_poly.pdbx_strand_id
1 'polypeptide(L)'
;MAEEWTITKVVYAPQAAVDLLNDMEARMTRHNKRVTELLEANNRYLQDARNWHIIQDLRADEASSVEILSDNPDFNGQPNNAVICCGAWTDWQETRFTGDSIDAALGVAMAAYTQWSRKNAGS
;
A
#
# COMPACT_ATOMS: atom_id res chain seq x y z
N MET A 1 -40.36 -5.18 60.92
CA MET A 1 -40.23 -6.14 59.81
C MET A 1 -40.23 -5.33 58.54
N ALA A 2 -39.06 -5.14 57.92
CA ALA A 2 -38.93 -4.39 56.68
C ALA A 2 -38.94 -5.40 55.54
N GLU A 3 -39.95 -5.35 54.68
CA GLU A 3 -40.00 -6.18 53.48
C GLU A 3 -38.99 -5.63 52.47
N GLU A 4 -38.15 -6.52 51.95
CA GLU A 4 -37.09 -6.24 51.00
C GLU A 4 -37.68 -6.29 49.58
N TRP A 5 -37.96 -5.12 49.00
CA TRP A 5 -38.49 -5.00 47.64
C TRP A 5 -37.34 -5.10 46.63
N THR A 6 -37.08 -6.30 46.11
CA THR A 6 -36.16 -6.49 44.98
C THR A 6 -36.88 -6.21 43.67
N ILE A 7 -36.66 -5.02 43.10
CA ILE A 7 -37.15 -4.69 41.76
C ILE A 7 -36.22 -5.32 40.72
N THR A 8 -36.54 -6.54 40.28
CA THR A 8 -35.90 -7.16 39.12
C THR A 8 -36.55 -6.61 37.84
N LYS A 9 -36.15 -5.42 37.39
CA LYS A 9 -36.62 -4.86 36.12
C LYS A 9 -35.90 -5.58 34.96
N VAL A 10 -36.41 -6.74 34.55
CA VAL A 10 -36.03 -7.35 33.27
C VAL A 10 -36.69 -6.52 32.18
N VAL A 11 -35.94 -5.60 31.57
CA VAL A 11 -36.40 -4.83 30.41
C VAL A 11 -36.41 -5.78 29.22
N TYR A 12 -37.56 -6.40 28.94
CA TYR A 12 -37.78 -7.19 27.74
C TYR A 12 -37.85 -6.21 26.56
N ALA A 13 -36.81 -6.15 25.75
CA ALA A 13 -36.91 -5.44 24.47
C ALA A 13 -37.98 -6.16 23.63
N PRO A 14 -39.00 -5.47 23.08
CA PRO A 14 -39.95 -6.11 22.18
C PRO A 14 -39.18 -6.73 21.00
N GLN A 15 -39.60 -7.91 20.52
CA GLN A 15 -38.89 -8.66 19.47
C GLN A 15 -38.51 -7.79 18.26
N ALA A 16 -39.41 -6.86 17.87
CA ALA A 16 -39.16 -5.90 16.80
C ALA A 16 -37.93 -4.99 17.03
N ALA A 17 -37.64 -4.62 18.28
CA ALA A 17 -36.44 -3.83 18.61
C ALA A 17 -35.16 -4.68 18.51
N VAL A 18 -35.22 -5.97 18.87
CA VAL A 18 -34.11 -6.91 18.69
C VAL A 18 -33.84 -7.13 17.19
N ASP A 19 -34.88 -7.35 16.40
CA ASP A 19 -34.77 -7.55 14.96
C ASP A 19 -34.20 -6.30 14.27
N LEU A 20 -34.62 -5.11 14.69
CA LEU A 20 -34.09 -3.84 14.20
C LEU A 20 -32.58 -3.69 14.51
N LEU A 21 -32.17 -3.98 15.74
CA LEU A 21 -30.77 -3.91 16.15
C LEU A 21 -29.90 -4.89 15.34
N ASN A 22 -30.38 -6.12 15.13
CA ASN A 22 -29.67 -7.12 14.34
C ASN A 22 -29.53 -6.70 12.87
N ASP A 23 -30.58 -6.12 12.27
CA ASP A 23 -30.50 -5.59 10.90
C ASP A 23 -29.57 -4.38 10.81
N MET A 24 -29.58 -3.49 11.81
CA MET A 24 -28.63 -2.38 11.90
C MET A 24 -27.18 -2.87 11.98
N GLU A 25 -26.90 -3.88 12.82
CA GLU A 25 -25.58 -4.48 12.94
C GLU A 25 -25.11 -5.11 11.62
N ALA A 26 -26.01 -5.84 10.94
CA ALA A 26 -25.73 -6.44 9.65
C ALA A 26 -25.44 -5.38 8.57
N ARG A 27 -26.18 -4.27 8.57
CA ARG A 27 -25.94 -3.13 7.68
C ARG A 27 -24.60 -2.45 7.97
N MET A 28 -24.29 -2.19 9.23
CA MET A 28 -23.01 -1.59 9.64
C MET A 28 -21.83 -2.49 9.24
N THR A 29 -21.95 -3.80 9.43
CA THR A 29 -20.91 -4.76 9.04
C THR A 29 -20.66 -4.75 7.53
N ARG A 30 -21.72 -4.76 6.71
CA ARG A 30 -21.60 -4.63 5.25
C ARG A 30 -21.00 -3.29 4.84
N HIS A 31 -21.43 -2.20 5.48
CA HIS A 31 -20.91 -0.86 5.21
C HIS A 31 -19.41 -0.76 5.54
N ASN A 32 -19.01 -1.20 6.73
CA ASN A 32 -17.61 -1.18 7.17
C ASN A 32 -16.73 -2.01 6.23
N LYS A 33 -17.16 -3.22 5.87
CA LYS A 33 -16.47 -4.04 4.88
C LYS A 33 -16.27 -3.29 3.56
N ARG A 34 -17.33 -2.66 3.05
CA ARG A 34 -17.25 -1.90 1.80
C ARG A 34 -16.30 -0.70 1.90
N VAL A 35 -16.32 0.01 3.03
CA VAL A 35 -15.39 1.14 3.27
C VAL A 35 -13.95 0.65 3.28
N THR A 36 -13.66 -0.46 3.97
CA THR A 36 -12.31 -1.06 3.98
C THR A 36 -11.86 -1.45 2.57
N GLU A 37 -12.70 -2.13 1.79
CA GLU A 37 -12.38 -2.49 0.39
C GLU A 37 -12.06 -1.25 -0.47
N LEU A 38 -12.81 -0.16 -0.29
CA LEU A 38 -12.60 1.09 -1.02
C LEU A 38 -11.29 1.78 -0.61
N LEU A 39 -10.97 1.78 0.68
CA LEU A 39 -9.71 2.32 1.18
C LEU A 39 -8.51 1.52 0.65
N GLU A 40 -8.59 0.19 0.67
CA GLU A 40 -7.55 -0.67 0.11
C GLU A 40 -7.36 -0.43 -1.39
N ALA A 41 -8.46 -0.32 -2.15
CA ALA A 41 -8.38 -0.02 -3.58
C ALA A 41 -7.76 1.37 -3.85
N ASN A 42 -8.16 2.39 -3.09
CA ASN A 42 -7.61 3.74 -3.22
C ASN A 42 -6.09 3.75 -2.95
N ASN A 43 -5.65 3.09 -1.89
CA ASN A 43 -4.24 2.97 -1.55
C ASN A 43 -3.43 2.29 -2.65
N ARG A 44 -3.98 1.24 -3.29
CA ARG A 44 -3.34 0.60 -4.45
C ARG A 44 -3.17 1.58 -5.60
N TYR A 45 -4.22 2.33 -5.97
CA TYR A 45 -4.12 3.32 -7.06
C TYR A 45 -3.11 4.43 -6.77
N LEU A 46 -3.03 4.91 -5.52
CA LEU A 46 -2.03 5.90 -5.12
C LEU A 46 -0.60 5.34 -5.21
N GLN A 47 -0.40 4.07 -4.84
CA GLN A 47 0.89 3.41 -4.96
C GLN A 47 1.31 3.22 -6.42
N ASP A 48 0.39 2.78 -7.28
CA ASP A 48 0.66 2.64 -8.72
C ASP A 48 1.00 3.97 -9.37
N ALA A 49 0.25 5.03 -9.04
CA ALA A 49 0.54 6.38 -9.51
C ALA A 49 1.92 6.85 -9.06
N ARG A 50 2.31 6.63 -7.79
CA ARG A 50 3.64 6.94 -7.29
C ARG A 50 4.72 6.19 -8.06
N ASN A 51 4.56 4.88 -8.24
CA ASN A 51 5.52 4.05 -8.97
C ASN A 51 5.72 4.55 -10.40
N TRP A 52 4.64 4.95 -11.07
CA TRP A 52 4.73 5.53 -12.41
C TRP A 52 5.50 6.85 -12.42
N HIS A 53 5.29 7.73 -11.43
CA HIS A 53 6.06 8.99 -11.33
C HIS A 53 7.55 8.72 -11.11
N ILE A 54 7.90 7.76 -10.25
CA ILE A 54 9.30 7.36 -10.05
C ILE A 54 9.93 6.90 -11.37
N ILE A 55 9.23 6.05 -12.13
CA ILE A 55 9.72 5.58 -13.43
C ILE A 55 9.93 6.75 -14.41
N GLN A 56 9.03 7.73 -14.41
CA GLN A 56 9.15 8.91 -15.27
C GLN A 56 10.38 9.76 -14.88
N ASP A 57 10.61 9.97 -13.58
CA ASP A 57 11.76 10.73 -13.09
C ASP A 57 13.09 10.02 -13.39
N LEU A 58 13.15 8.69 -13.21
CA LEU A 58 14.34 7.89 -13.51
C LEU A 58 14.69 7.83 -15.01
N ARG A 59 13.72 8.11 -15.88
CA ARG A 59 13.88 8.15 -17.35
C ARG A 59 13.75 9.56 -17.92
N ALA A 60 13.86 10.60 -17.10
CA ALA A 60 13.67 11.97 -17.53
C ALA A 60 14.76 12.41 -18.53
N ASP A 61 15.99 11.95 -18.32
CA ASP A 61 17.12 12.24 -19.18
C ASP A 61 17.10 11.39 -20.46
N GLU A 62 17.62 11.96 -21.55
CA GLU A 62 17.71 11.29 -22.85
C GLU A 62 18.48 9.96 -22.72
N ALA A 63 18.00 8.94 -23.43
CA ALA A 63 18.54 7.58 -23.43
C ALA A 63 18.54 6.85 -22.06
N SER A 64 17.94 7.43 -21.02
CA SER A 64 17.75 6.73 -19.74
C SER A 64 16.61 5.72 -19.81
N SER A 65 16.84 4.53 -19.25
CA SER A 65 15.89 3.42 -19.28
C SER A 65 15.67 2.81 -17.89
N VAL A 66 14.46 2.27 -17.70
CA VAL A 66 14.09 1.45 -16.55
C VAL A 66 13.42 0.20 -17.10
N GLU A 67 14.02 -0.95 -16.84
CA GLU A 67 13.46 -2.27 -17.12
C GLU A 67 12.88 -2.85 -15.84
N ILE A 68 11.62 -3.32 -15.92
CA ILE A 68 10.92 -3.95 -14.81
C ILE A 68 10.98 -5.46 -15.04
N LEU A 69 11.60 -6.18 -14.10
CA LEU A 69 11.69 -7.64 -14.17
C LEU A 69 10.45 -8.28 -13.56
N SER A 70 10.06 -9.44 -14.08
CA SER A 70 9.00 -10.26 -13.49
C SER A 70 9.35 -10.70 -12.07
N ASP A 71 8.33 -10.85 -11.24
CA ASP A 71 8.43 -11.51 -9.93
C ASP A 71 9.15 -12.85 -10.05
N ASN A 72 10.11 -13.09 -9.17
CA ASN A 72 10.83 -14.36 -9.08
C ASN A 72 10.64 -15.01 -7.70
N PRO A 73 9.50 -15.67 -7.47
CA PRO A 73 9.18 -16.26 -6.17
C PRO A 73 10.07 -17.47 -5.83
N ASP A 74 10.77 -18.04 -6.82
CA ASP A 74 11.62 -19.23 -6.66
C ASP A 74 13.08 -18.89 -6.28
N PHE A 75 13.42 -17.61 -6.06
CA PHE A 75 14.81 -17.19 -5.86
C PHE A 75 15.31 -17.35 -4.41
N ASN A 76 15.27 -18.56 -3.85
CA ASN A 76 16.06 -19.00 -2.67
C ASN A 76 16.20 -17.97 -1.52
N GLY A 77 15.15 -17.22 -1.18
CA GLY A 77 15.16 -16.22 -0.10
C GLY A 77 15.74 -14.84 -0.43
N GLN A 78 15.93 -14.50 -1.71
CA GLN A 78 16.26 -13.13 -2.14
C GLN A 78 14.98 -12.32 -2.45
N PRO A 79 15.10 -10.99 -2.59
CA PRO A 79 13.94 -10.14 -2.86
C PRO A 79 13.24 -10.53 -4.18
N ASN A 80 11.92 -10.64 -4.11
CA ASN A 80 11.07 -11.15 -5.19
C ASN A 80 11.04 -10.24 -6.43
N ASN A 81 11.27 -8.93 -6.24
CA ASN A 81 11.15 -7.92 -7.27
C ASN A 81 12.49 -7.23 -7.58
N ALA A 82 12.67 -6.83 -8.83
CA ALA A 82 13.85 -6.09 -9.25
C ALA A 82 13.56 -5.17 -10.45
N VAL A 83 14.31 -4.08 -10.53
CA VAL A 83 14.38 -3.19 -11.68
C VAL A 83 15.83 -3.02 -12.12
N ILE A 84 16.05 -2.86 -13.42
CA ILE A 84 17.36 -2.50 -13.97
C ILE A 84 17.25 -1.08 -14.52
N CYS A 85 18.13 -0.20 -14.06
CA CYS A 85 18.20 1.18 -14.55
C CYS A 85 19.50 1.39 -15.33
N CYS A 86 19.43 2.17 -16.40
CA CYS A 86 20.59 2.62 -17.15
C CYS A 86 20.41 4.11 -17.48
N GLY A 87 21.40 4.93 -17.15
CA GLY A 87 21.41 6.36 -17.45
C GLY A 87 22.71 7.02 -17.01
N ALA A 88 22.83 8.33 -17.18
CA ALA A 88 24.02 9.07 -16.75
C ALA A 88 24.35 8.87 -15.26
N TRP A 89 23.31 8.75 -14.43
CA TRP A 89 23.45 8.54 -12.98
C TRP A 89 23.93 7.15 -12.57
N THR A 90 23.90 6.18 -13.49
CA THR A 90 24.50 4.85 -13.33
C THR A 90 25.78 4.70 -14.17
N ASP A 91 26.39 5.81 -14.59
CA ASP A 91 27.54 5.82 -15.51
C ASP A 91 27.29 5.02 -16.80
N TRP A 92 26.04 5.03 -17.27
CA TRP A 92 25.55 4.25 -18.42
C TRP A 92 25.75 2.73 -18.29
N GLN A 93 25.87 2.23 -17.05
CA GLN A 93 25.90 0.81 -16.74
C GLN A 93 24.51 0.35 -16.28
N GLU A 94 24.11 -0.84 -16.71
CA GLU A 94 22.94 -1.52 -16.20
C GLU A 94 23.12 -1.82 -14.71
N THR A 95 22.37 -1.10 -13.87
CA THR A 95 22.42 -1.26 -12.43
C THR A 95 21.11 -1.85 -11.94
N ARG A 96 21.22 -3.00 -11.26
CA ARG A 96 20.07 -3.72 -10.71
C ARG A 96 19.76 -3.26 -9.30
N PHE A 97 18.50 -2.91 -9.06
CA PHE A 97 17.93 -2.61 -7.74
C PHE A 97 16.90 -3.67 -7.38
N THR A 98 16.88 -4.07 -6.11
CA THR A 98 16.05 -5.18 -5.62
C THR A 98 15.18 -4.72 -4.44
N GLY A 99 14.06 -5.41 -4.25
CA GLY A 99 13.15 -5.17 -3.12
C GLY A 99 12.09 -6.26 -3.02
N ASP A 100 11.41 -6.34 -1.88
CA ASP A 100 10.37 -7.35 -1.66
C ASP A 100 9.10 -7.08 -2.50
N SER A 101 8.94 -5.84 -2.95
CA SER A 101 7.90 -5.39 -3.88
C SER A 101 8.51 -4.47 -4.94
N ILE A 102 7.79 -4.26 -6.04
CA ILE A 102 8.21 -3.33 -7.10
C ILE A 102 8.42 -1.90 -6.58
N ASP A 103 7.57 -1.45 -5.67
CA ASP A 103 7.69 -0.14 -5.02
C ASP A 103 8.97 -0.04 -4.17
N ALA A 104 9.34 -1.10 -3.44
CA ALA A 104 10.59 -1.14 -2.70
C ALA A 104 11.79 -1.07 -3.66
N ALA A 105 11.80 -1.85 -4.74
CA ALA A 105 12.88 -1.82 -5.73
C ALA A 105 13.03 -0.44 -6.41
N LEU A 106 11.91 0.18 -6.81
CA LEU A 106 11.87 1.54 -7.36
C LEU A 106 12.31 2.58 -6.33
N GLY A 107 11.92 2.42 -5.07
CA GLY A 107 12.34 3.30 -3.97
C GLY A 107 13.86 3.30 -3.76
N VAL A 108 14.50 2.13 -3.84
CA VAL A 108 15.97 2.02 -3.77
C VAL A 108 16.62 2.70 -4.97
N ALA A 109 16.11 2.48 -6.19
CA ALA A 109 16.61 3.16 -7.39
C ALA A 109 16.48 4.69 -7.28
N MET A 110 15.32 5.17 -6.81
CA MET A 110 15.04 6.60 -6.64
C MET A 110 15.94 7.25 -5.58
N ALA A 111 16.25 6.55 -4.49
CA ALA A 111 17.18 7.04 -3.48
C ALA A 111 18.59 7.21 -4.05
N ALA A 112 19.06 6.25 -4.86
CA ALA A 112 20.35 6.33 -5.55
C ALA A 112 20.38 7.50 -6.56
N TYR A 113 19.35 7.61 -7.40
CA TYR A 113 19.20 8.72 -8.35
C TYR A 113 19.18 10.09 -7.64
N THR A 114 18.40 10.23 -6.57
CA THR A 114 18.32 11.47 -5.78
C THR A 114 19.66 11.83 -5.16
N GLN A 115 20.39 10.84 -4.64
CA GLN A 115 21.72 11.06 -4.07
C GLN A 115 22.72 11.54 -5.13
N TRP A 116 22.69 10.94 -6.33
CA TRP A 116 23.50 11.38 -7.45
C TRP A 116 23.10 12.79 -7.91
N SER A 117 21.81 13.04 -8.10
CA SER A 117 21.29 14.34 -8.54
C SER A 117 21.70 15.46 -7.59
N ARG A 118 21.58 15.26 -6.27
CA ARG A 118 22.02 16.24 -5.27
C ARG A 118 23.52 16.54 -5.31
N LYS A 119 24.36 15.55 -5.66
CA LYS A 119 25.81 15.76 -5.79
C LYS A 119 26.16 16.57 -7.05
N ASN A 120 25.39 16.40 -8.13
CA ASN A 120 25.66 17.02 -9.43
C ASN A 120 24.85 18.30 -9.70
N ALA A 121 23.80 18.58 -8.93
CA ALA A 121 23.03 19.83 -9.02
C ALA A 121 23.74 21.06 -8.41
N GLY A 122 24.90 20.85 -7.78
CA GLY A 122 25.72 21.89 -7.16
C GLY A 122 26.97 22.30 -7.97
N SER A 123 27.11 21.83 -9.20
CA SER A 123 28.22 22.12 -10.12
C SER A 123 27.79 22.96 -11.32
#